data_AF-A0ABD2S3X0-F1
#
_entry.id   AF-A0ABD2S3X0-F1
#
_cell.length_a   1.000
_cell.length_b   1.000
_cell.length_c   1.000
_cell.angle_alpha   90.00
_cell.angle_beta   90.00
_cell.angle_gamma   90.00
#
_symmetry.space_group_name_H-M   'P 1'
#
loop_
_entity.id
_entity.type
_entity.pdbx_description
1 polymer ?
#
loop_
_entity_poly.entity_id
_entity_poly.type
_entity_poly.pdbx_seq_one_letter_code
_entity_poly.pdbx_strand_id
1 'polypeptide(L)'
;MLLWGPPKKFVGWDPKQENSEILTIERGRTADILLGWINKQLGSSYGFNDGKYENEHLQQNFSDPGQIAKAIYDVEEATSTAFGIILYQRMIKSGTRASLIKFLQLLVAHHPSKRCRKGSADILVDFDNLCPSEILPANNEADSCSKKGALGNYQICGEEVPRGYWMYCRGSKNDTRGFSCGLWVLLHSLSVRVEDGESDLAFRTTCDFIYNFFVCEECRQHFHGMCSSVSSPFKKARDFALWLWSAHNQVNERLMKDEESLGTGDPEFPKVTWPPKQLCPSCYLNPGKTSNENSKIDWNKNEVFKFLVSYYGKELVNLYKDKELQAGGGTGKTVNEELVASTNAVVVPLGAALAIAVASCAFGALACFWRSQQKNRKPRRSWN
;
A
#
# COMPACT_ATOMS: atom_id res chain seq x y z
N MET A 1 30.23 2.71 7.68
CA MET A 1 31.28 3.66 7.25
C MET A 1 30.90 4.15 5.87
N LEU A 2 30.61 5.43 5.71
CA LEU A 2 30.36 6.03 4.41
C LEU A 2 31.70 6.46 3.82
N LEU A 3 31.88 6.29 2.52
CA LEU A 3 33.14 6.55 1.82
C LEU A 3 32.90 7.53 0.68
N TRP A 4 33.85 8.42 0.45
CA TRP A 4 33.79 9.43 -0.60
C TRP A 4 35.11 9.52 -1.34
N GLY A 5 35.07 9.46 -2.67
CA GLY A 5 36.25 9.57 -3.52
C GLY A 5 35.89 9.47 -5.01
N PRO A 6 36.87 9.59 -5.91
CA PRO A 6 36.62 9.44 -7.34
C PRO A 6 36.18 8.01 -7.70
N PRO A 7 35.19 7.79 -8.59
CA PRO A 7 34.69 6.46 -8.96
C PRO A 7 35.78 5.46 -9.37
N LYS A 8 36.80 5.94 -10.09
CA LYS A 8 37.94 5.13 -10.55
C LYS A 8 38.78 4.53 -9.43
N LYS A 9 38.70 5.10 -8.22
CA LYS A 9 39.49 4.69 -7.05
C LYS A 9 38.78 3.63 -6.20
N PHE A 10 37.48 3.42 -6.41
CA PHE A 10 36.74 2.33 -5.76
C PHE A 10 36.97 0.97 -6.42
N VAL A 11 37.55 0.94 -7.62
CA VAL A 11 37.91 -0.30 -8.31
C VAL A 11 39.19 -0.87 -7.68
N GLY A 12 39.08 -1.98 -6.96
CA GLY A 12 40.21 -2.65 -6.29
C GLY A 12 40.60 -2.05 -4.93
N TRP A 13 39.70 -1.28 -4.29
CA TRP A 13 39.96 -0.66 -3.00
C TRP A 13 40.08 -1.69 -1.86
N ASP A 14 41.22 -1.69 -1.17
CA ASP A 14 41.45 -2.44 0.07
C ASP A 14 41.46 -1.47 1.27
N PRO A 15 40.62 -1.68 2.31
CA PRO A 15 40.60 -0.84 3.51
C PRO A 15 41.93 -0.81 4.30
N LYS A 16 42.91 -1.68 3.99
CA LYS A 16 44.25 -1.67 4.59
C LYS A 16 45.29 -0.84 3.83
N GLN A 17 44.95 -0.32 2.64
CA GLN A 17 45.85 0.55 1.87
C GLN A 17 45.62 2.03 2.23
N GLU A 18 46.62 2.65 2.85
CA GLU A 18 46.69 4.11 3.08
C GLU A 18 46.93 4.87 1.76
N ASN A 19 45.95 4.87 0.85
CA ASN A 19 46.01 5.72 -0.35
C ASN A 19 44.94 6.83 -0.27
N SER A 20 45.44 8.05 -0.19
CA SER A 20 44.89 9.21 0.52
C SER A 20 43.81 10.03 -0.21
N GLU A 21 42.97 9.40 -1.03
CA GLU A 21 41.89 10.10 -1.75
C GLU A 21 40.48 9.61 -1.42
N ILE A 22 40.35 8.49 -0.69
CA ILE A 22 39.06 7.99 -0.21
C ILE A 22 38.88 8.45 1.23
N LEU A 23 37.92 9.35 1.44
CA LEU A 23 37.58 9.93 2.72
C LEU A 23 36.50 9.11 3.42
N THR A 24 36.70 8.84 4.71
CA THR A 24 35.68 8.29 5.59
C THR A 24 34.77 9.39 6.11
N ILE A 25 33.46 9.24 5.91
CA ILE A 25 32.45 10.15 6.45
C ILE A 25 31.95 9.58 7.78
N GLU A 26 32.45 10.14 8.89
CA GLU A 26 32.11 9.66 10.24
C GLU A 26 30.75 10.18 10.75
N ARG A 27 30.24 11.30 10.21
CA ARG A 27 29.06 12.03 10.73
C ARG A 27 27.87 12.14 9.76
N GLY A 28 27.71 11.23 8.80
CA GLY A 28 26.54 11.20 7.91
C GLY A 28 25.29 10.53 8.53
N ARG A 29 24.88 10.95 9.74
CA ARG A 29 23.79 10.28 10.48
C ARG A 29 22.39 10.69 10.02
N THR A 30 22.25 11.85 9.38
CA THR A 30 21.01 12.31 8.75
C THR A 30 21.30 12.77 7.33
N ALA A 31 20.27 12.80 6.49
CA ALA A 31 20.39 13.26 5.12
C ALA A 31 20.96 14.68 5.08
N ASP A 32 20.45 15.61 5.90
CA ASP A 32 20.89 17.02 5.93
C ASP A 32 22.37 17.19 6.25
N ILE A 33 22.89 16.44 7.23
CA ILE A 33 24.30 16.52 7.60
C ILE A 33 25.18 15.95 6.49
N LEU A 34 24.74 14.87 5.84
CA LEU A 34 25.46 14.28 4.71
C LEU A 34 25.46 15.21 3.49
N LEU A 35 24.31 15.80 3.15
CA LEU A 35 24.20 16.73 2.02
C LEU A 35 25.01 18.01 2.27
N GLY A 36 24.96 18.55 3.50
CA GLY A 36 25.80 19.68 3.90
C GLY A 36 27.29 19.37 3.79
N TRP A 37 27.70 18.16 4.17
CA TRP A 37 29.09 17.71 4.01
C TRP A 37 29.48 17.58 2.53
N ILE A 38 28.63 16.97 1.69
CA ILE A 38 28.86 16.81 0.24
C ILE A 38 28.97 18.18 -0.45
N ASN A 39 28.06 19.10 -0.15
CA ASN A 39 28.06 20.47 -0.66
C ASN A 39 29.38 21.19 -0.35
N LYS A 40 29.89 21.03 0.87
CA LYS A 40 31.19 21.58 1.27
C LYS A 40 32.35 21.01 0.46
N GLN A 41 32.34 19.71 0.15
CA GLN A 41 33.40 19.08 -0.66
C GLN A 41 33.32 19.49 -2.13
N LEU A 42 32.12 19.66 -2.67
CA LEU A 42 31.89 20.01 -4.07
C LEU A 42 31.88 21.52 -4.34
N GLY A 43 31.97 22.36 -3.31
CA GLY A 43 31.77 23.81 -3.45
C GLY A 43 30.41 24.16 -4.07
N SER A 44 29.40 23.33 -3.82
CA SER A 44 28.06 23.40 -4.43
C SER A 44 27.00 23.65 -3.36
N SER A 45 25.76 23.94 -3.78
CA SER A 45 24.63 24.23 -2.89
C SER A 45 23.39 23.40 -3.25
N TYR A 46 23.56 22.08 -3.34
CA TYR A 46 22.43 21.17 -3.56
C TYR A 46 21.50 21.17 -2.35
N GLY A 47 20.20 21.29 -2.57
CA GLY A 47 19.17 21.06 -1.56
C GLY A 47 18.48 19.71 -1.78
N PHE A 48 17.63 19.29 -0.85
CA PHE A 48 16.66 18.21 -1.11
C PHE A 48 15.52 18.63 -2.05
N ASN A 49 15.52 19.88 -2.50
CA ASN A 49 14.56 20.37 -3.46
C ASN A 49 14.97 19.87 -4.84
N ASP A 50 14.15 18.98 -5.40
CA ASP A 50 14.18 18.71 -6.83
C ASP A 50 13.68 19.96 -7.57
N GLY A 51 14.59 20.87 -7.94
CA GLY A 51 14.31 22.01 -8.81
C GLY A 51 13.66 21.60 -10.16
N LYS A 52 13.70 20.30 -10.49
CA LYS A 52 12.99 19.70 -11.63
C LYS A 52 11.47 19.91 -11.60
N TYR A 53 10.89 20.11 -10.42
CA TYR A 53 9.43 20.24 -10.26
C TYR A 53 8.99 21.53 -9.57
N GLU A 54 9.88 22.50 -9.32
CA GLU A 54 9.50 23.82 -8.75
C GLU A 54 8.51 24.59 -9.64
N ASN A 55 8.57 24.37 -10.96
CA ASN A 55 7.72 25.04 -11.94
C ASN A 55 6.51 24.22 -12.43
N GLU A 56 6.31 22.99 -11.94
CA GLU A 56 5.04 22.30 -12.17
C GLU A 56 4.01 22.92 -11.25
N HIS A 57 3.13 23.75 -11.81
CA HIS A 57 1.96 24.26 -11.10
C HIS A 57 1.30 23.12 -10.32
N LEU A 58 1.22 23.26 -9.00
CA LEU A 58 0.33 22.45 -8.16
C LEU A 58 -1.08 22.68 -8.74
N GLN A 59 -1.53 21.79 -9.63
CA GLN A 59 -2.79 21.96 -10.32
C GLN A 59 -3.91 21.83 -9.30
N GLN A 60 -4.32 22.95 -8.71
CA GLN A 60 -5.43 23.05 -7.78
C GLN A 60 -6.71 23.11 -8.56
N ASN A 61 -7.29 21.96 -8.87
CA ASN A 61 -8.68 21.91 -9.29
C ASN A 61 -9.42 20.95 -8.37
N PHE A 62 -9.74 21.44 -7.17
CA PHE A 62 -10.53 20.71 -6.17
C PHE A 62 -11.91 20.27 -6.68
N SER A 63 -12.34 20.79 -7.84
CA SER A 63 -13.59 20.44 -8.51
C SER A 63 -13.43 19.34 -9.57
N ASP A 64 -12.20 19.00 -9.96
CA ASP A 64 -11.92 17.99 -10.98
C ASP A 64 -11.72 16.61 -10.32
N PRO A 65 -12.69 15.69 -10.46
CA PRO A 65 -12.56 14.35 -9.90
C PRO A 65 -11.43 13.54 -10.57
N GLY A 66 -11.00 13.90 -11.79
CA GLY A 66 -9.95 13.19 -12.53
C GLY A 66 -8.55 13.37 -11.96
N GLN A 67 -8.32 14.38 -11.10
CA GLN A 67 -7.01 14.61 -10.50
C GLN A 67 -6.50 13.44 -9.67
N ILE A 68 -7.41 12.67 -9.05
CA ILE A 68 -7.07 11.50 -8.24
C ILE A 68 -6.33 10.42 -9.04
N ALA A 69 -6.49 10.40 -10.37
CA ALA A 69 -5.83 9.42 -11.20
C ALA A 69 -4.29 9.52 -11.12
N LYS A 70 -3.73 10.71 -10.83
CA LYS A 70 -2.29 10.88 -10.56
C LYS A 70 -1.85 10.27 -9.23
N ALA A 71 -2.76 10.11 -8.27
CA ALA A 71 -2.45 9.56 -6.95
C ALA A 71 -2.09 8.08 -6.98
N ILE A 72 -2.31 7.37 -8.08
CA ILE A 72 -1.87 5.98 -8.18
C ILE A 72 -0.35 5.85 -8.06
N TYR A 73 0.42 6.82 -8.57
CA TYR A 73 1.87 6.86 -8.38
C TYR A 73 2.20 7.03 -6.90
N ASP A 74 1.49 7.92 -6.21
CA ASP A 74 1.68 8.17 -4.77
C ASP A 74 1.27 6.97 -3.91
N VAL A 75 0.29 6.18 -4.36
CA VAL A 75 -0.09 4.92 -3.69
C VAL A 75 1.01 3.89 -3.82
N GLU A 76 1.67 3.78 -4.97
CA GLU A 76 2.84 2.92 -5.12
C GLU A 76 4.02 3.41 -4.26
N GLU A 77 4.30 4.72 -4.28
CA GLU A 77 5.35 5.33 -3.45
C GLU A 77 5.09 5.10 -1.96
N ALA A 78 3.85 5.30 -1.50
CA ALA A 78 3.49 5.09 -0.10
C ALA A 78 3.58 3.62 0.30
N THR A 79 3.18 2.70 -0.56
CA THR A 79 3.31 1.25 -0.30
C THR A 79 4.77 0.85 -0.17
N SER A 80 5.62 1.32 -1.09
CA SER A 80 7.06 1.04 -1.06
C SER A 80 7.76 1.70 0.13
N THR A 81 7.39 2.94 0.44
CA THR A 81 7.92 3.68 1.59
C THR A 81 7.51 3.03 2.90
N ALA A 82 6.25 2.62 3.06
CA ALA A 82 5.80 1.90 4.25
C ALA A 82 6.60 0.61 4.46
N PHE A 83 6.78 -0.18 3.40
CA PHE A 83 7.57 -1.40 3.47
C PHE A 83 9.04 -1.10 3.81
N GLY A 84 9.65 -0.11 3.17
CA GLY A 84 11.01 0.33 3.46
C GLY A 84 11.20 0.76 4.92
N ILE A 85 10.23 1.50 5.49
CA ILE A 85 10.23 1.89 6.90
C ILE A 85 10.16 0.66 7.81
N ILE A 86 9.27 -0.29 7.52
CA ILE A 86 9.11 -1.53 8.30
C ILE A 86 10.43 -2.31 8.37
N LEU A 87 11.13 -2.41 7.24
CA LEU A 87 12.44 -3.07 7.17
C LEU A 87 13.53 -2.26 7.88
N TYR A 88 13.61 -0.96 7.61
CA TYR A 88 14.64 -0.08 8.16
C TYR A 88 14.57 0.00 9.69
N GLN A 89 13.35 0.14 10.24
CA GLN A 89 13.10 0.22 11.68
C GLN A 89 12.99 -1.17 12.35
N ARG A 90 13.20 -2.27 11.60
CA ARG A 90 13.15 -3.65 12.09
C ARG A 90 11.84 -3.95 12.85
N MET A 91 10.72 -3.57 12.24
CA MET A 91 9.40 -3.64 12.87
C MET A 91 8.77 -5.03 12.78
N ILE A 92 9.36 -5.96 12.03
CA ILE A 92 8.90 -7.35 11.90
C ILE A 92 9.44 -8.15 13.07
N LYS A 93 8.56 -8.48 14.02
CA LYS A 93 8.83 -9.22 15.25
C LYS A 93 7.80 -10.33 15.43
N SER A 94 8.01 -11.25 16.38
CA SER A 94 7.04 -12.29 16.73
C SER A 94 5.61 -11.76 16.89
N GLY A 95 5.43 -10.64 17.60
CA GLY A 95 4.12 -10.02 17.84
C GLY A 95 3.50 -9.25 16.66
N THR A 96 4.29 -8.81 15.67
CA THR A 96 3.81 -7.98 14.54
C THR A 96 3.77 -8.74 13.21
N ARG A 97 4.39 -9.92 13.16
CA ARG A 97 4.47 -10.80 11.98
C ARG A 97 3.10 -11.05 11.34
N ALA A 98 2.15 -11.52 12.13
CA ALA A 98 0.82 -11.87 11.64
C ALA A 98 0.08 -10.66 11.06
N SER A 99 0.27 -9.47 11.65
CA SER A 99 -0.30 -8.22 11.16
C SER A 99 0.25 -7.87 9.77
N LEU A 100 1.56 -8.02 9.55
CA LEU A 100 2.17 -7.77 8.25
C LEU A 100 1.71 -8.79 7.19
N ILE A 101 1.64 -10.07 7.53
CA ILE A 101 1.15 -11.13 6.62
C ILE A 101 -0.27 -10.81 6.17
N LYS A 102 -1.18 -10.48 7.09
CA LYS A 102 -2.56 -10.11 6.77
C LYS A 102 -2.63 -8.88 5.88
N PHE A 103 -1.79 -7.87 6.15
CA PHE A 103 -1.74 -6.69 5.30
C PHE A 103 -1.26 -7.02 3.89
N LEU A 104 -0.18 -7.82 3.75
CA LEU A 104 0.28 -8.29 2.44
C LEU A 104 -0.80 -9.08 1.70
N GLN A 105 -1.54 -9.95 2.37
CA GLN A 105 -2.69 -10.67 1.78
C GLN A 105 -3.76 -9.70 1.24
N LEU A 106 -4.10 -8.67 2.02
CA LEU A 106 -5.03 -7.62 1.60
C LEU A 106 -4.50 -6.85 0.38
N LEU A 107 -3.20 -6.55 0.34
CA LEU A 107 -2.57 -5.89 -0.80
C LEU A 107 -2.59 -6.78 -2.05
N VAL A 108 -2.24 -8.06 -1.92
CA VAL A 108 -2.25 -9.03 -3.03
C VAL A 108 -3.61 -9.08 -3.71
N ALA A 109 -4.69 -9.07 -2.92
CA ALA A 109 -6.04 -9.15 -3.46
C ALA A 109 -6.56 -7.80 -4.00
N HIS A 110 -6.36 -6.69 -3.28
CA HIS A 110 -7.11 -5.44 -3.54
C HIS A 110 -6.26 -4.20 -3.82
N HIS A 111 -4.91 -4.26 -3.75
CA HIS A 111 -4.09 -3.08 -4.04
C HIS A 111 -4.38 -2.56 -5.46
N PRO A 112 -4.60 -1.25 -5.67
CA PRO A 112 -5.02 -0.74 -6.99
C PRO A 112 -3.97 -0.92 -8.10
N SER A 113 -2.68 -0.86 -7.77
CA SER A 113 -1.58 -1.14 -8.71
C SER A 113 -1.29 -2.65 -8.86
N LYS A 114 -1.28 -3.14 -10.11
CA LYS A 114 -0.92 -4.52 -10.49
C LYS A 114 0.50 -4.90 -10.04
N ARG A 115 1.48 -4.01 -10.17
CA ARG A 115 2.88 -4.29 -9.79
C ARG A 115 3.03 -4.45 -8.28
N CYS A 116 2.30 -3.66 -7.50
CA CYS A 116 2.31 -3.81 -6.04
C CYS A 116 1.59 -5.09 -5.59
N ARG A 117 0.53 -5.52 -6.28
CA ARG A 117 -0.09 -6.84 -6.02
C ARG A 117 0.92 -7.96 -6.24
N LYS A 118 1.64 -7.93 -7.38
CA LYS A 118 2.67 -8.91 -7.71
C LYS A 118 3.80 -8.93 -6.68
N GLY A 119 4.42 -7.77 -6.39
CA GLY A 119 5.53 -7.71 -5.44
C GLY A 119 5.12 -8.09 -4.01
N SER A 120 3.90 -7.75 -3.59
CA SER A 120 3.34 -8.22 -2.32
C SER A 120 3.17 -9.75 -2.29
N ALA A 121 2.77 -10.36 -3.40
CA ALA A 121 2.63 -11.81 -3.52
C ALA A 121 3.99 -12.51 -3.48
N ASP A 122 4.98 -11.98 -4.19
CA ASP A 122 6.36 -12.50 -4.21
C ASP A 122 6.95 -12.51 -2.78
N ILE A 123 6.74 -11.43 -2.02
CA ILE A 123 7.14 -11.35 -0.61
C ILE A 123 6.36 -12.37 0.24
N LEU A 124 5.04 -12.48 0.04
CA LEU A 124 4.17 -13.33 0.86
C LEU A 124 4.48 -14.82 0.68
N VAL A 125 4.77 -15.26 -0.55
CA VAL A 125 5.11 -16.66 -0.86
C VAL A 125 6.42 -17.08 -0.21
N ASP A 126 7.40 -16.17 -0.14
CA ASP A 126 8.72 -16.45 0.43
C ASP A 126 8.85 -16.01 1.90
N PHE A 127 7.76 -15.52 2.51
CA PHE A 127 7.80 -14.81 3.79
C PHE A 127 8.40 -15.63 4.94
N ASP A 128 8.10 -16.93 5.01
CA ASP A 128 8.65 -17.82 6.04
C ASP A 128 10.16 -18.07 5.88
N ASN A 129 10.67 -18.06 4.64
CA ASN A 129 12.11 -18.19 4.39
C ASN A 129 12.84 -16.87 4.66
N LEU A 130 12.20 -15.74 4.32
CA LEU A 130 12.75 -14.40 4.50
C LEU A 130 12.74 -13.96 5.97
N CYS A 131 11.72 -14.40 6.69
CA CYS A 131 11.52 -14.15 8.09
C CYS A 131 11.16 -15.47 8.76
N PRO A 132 12.11 -16.32 9.17
CA PRO A 132 11.80 -17.54 9.90
C PRO A 132 11.07 -17.25 11.22
N SER A 133 10.05 -18.05 11.53
CA SER A 133 9.27 -17.94 12.80
C SER A 133 10.02 -18.51 14.02
N GLU A 134 11.30 -18.88 13.88
CA GLU A 134 12.02 -19.64 14.91
C GLU A 134 12.17 -18.87 16.22
N ILE A 135 12.06 -19.64 17.32
CA ILE A 135 12.23 -19.28 18.73
C ILE A 135 13.66 -18.77 18.95
N LEU A 136 13.97 -17.58 18.44
CA LEU A 136 15.23 -16.92 18.69
C LEU A 136 15.12 -16.24 20.06
N PRO A 137 16.17 -16.32 20.91
CA PRO A 137 16.23 -15.50 22.12
C PRO A 137 15.94 -14.05 21.74
N ALA A 138 15.12 -13.35 22.53
CA ALA A 138 14.56 -12.01 22.26
C ALA A 138 15.58 -10.95 21.77
N ASN A 139 16.87 -11.20 21.95
CA ASN A 139 17.98 -10.36 21.51
C ASN A 139 18.31 -10.48 20.01
N ASN A 140 17.79 -11.48 19.27
CA ASN A 140 18.16 -11.78 17.86
C ASN A 140 16.97 -11.77 16.87
N GLU A 141 15.72 -11.58 17.31
CA GLU A 141 14.53 -11.65 16.44
C GLU A 141 14.53 -10.60 15.32
N ALA A 142 14.95 -9.36 15.64
CA ALA A 142 15.04 -8.27 14.68
C ALA A 142 16.13 -8.48 13.61
N ASP A 143 17.13 -9.32 13.86
CA ASP A 143 18.23 -9.59 12.94
C ASP A 143 17.89 -10.72 11.94
N SER A 144 16.86 -11.54 12.21
CA SER A 144 16.46 -12.67 11.35
C SER A 144 15.85 -12.20 10.02
N CYS A 145 14.81 -11.35 10.09
CA CYS A 145 14.20 -10.69 8.93
C CYS A 145 15.11 -9.65 8.25
N SER A 146 16.08 -9.13 9.01
CA SER A 146 16.99 -8.07 8.58
C SER A 146 18.39 -8.56 8.23
N LYS A 147 18.60 -9.88 8.05
CA LYS A 147 19.82 -10.39 7.39
C LYS A 147 19.94 -9.66 6.06
N LYS A 148 20.88 -8.72 6.06
CA LYS A 148 21.05 -7.62 5.12
C LYS A 148 21.19 -8.19 3.71
N GLY A 149 20.07 -8.34 3.00
CA GLY A 149 20.05 -8.84 1.63
C GLY A 149 18.85 -9.72 1.24
N ALA A 150 18.15 -10.40 2.15
CA ALA A 150 17.06 -11.29 1.73
C ALA A 150 15.78 -10.51 1.41
N LEU A 151 15.16 -9.87 2.41
CA LEU A 151 13.91 -9.12 2.25
C LEU A 151 14.12 -7.70 1.66
N GLY A 152 15.30 -7.10 1.86
CA GLY A 152 15.64 -5.77 1.32
C GLY A 152 15.85 -5.73 -0.19
N ASN A 153 16.02 -6.89 -0.83
CA ASN A 153 16.07 -7.01 -2.29
C ASN A 153 14.67 -7.12 -2.92
N TYR A 154 13.64 -7.40 -2.12
CA TYR A 154 12.27 -7.44 -2.63
C TYR A 154 11.74 -6.03 -2.82
N GLN A 155 11.21 -5.80 -4.00
CA GLN A 155 10.56 -4.55 -4.35
C GLN A 155 9.06 -4.77 -4.35
N ILE A 156 8.41 -4.39 -3.25
CA ILE A 156 6.97 -4.60 -3.05
C ILE A 156 6.11 -4.05 -4.19
N CYS A 157 6.61 -3.04 -4.91
CA CYS A 157 5.99 -2.42 -6.08
C CYS A 157 6.88 -2.43 -7.33
N GLY A 158 7.89 -3.30 -7.41
CA GLY A 158 8.81 -3.44 -8.55
C GLY A 158 9.98 -2.43 -8.60
N GLU A 159 10.92 -2.65 -9.53
CA GLU A 159 12.23 -1.97 -9.62
C GLU A 159 12.18 -0.44 -9.73
N GLU A 160 11.09 0.08 -10.29
CA GLU A 160 10.91 1.51 -10.50
C GLU A 160 10.36 2.26 -9.27
N VAL A 161 10.11 1.58 -8.14
CA VAL A 161 9.45 2.14 -6.96
C VAL A 161 10.26 1.81 -5.69
N PRO A 162 10.64 2.79 -4.86
CA PRO A 162 10.19 4.18 -4.87
C PRO A 162 10.95 5.04 -5.88
N ARG A 163 10.25 6.05 -6.40
CA ARG A 163 10.77 7.08 -7.31
C ARG A 163 11.31 8.29 -6.58
N GLY A 164 10.90 8.50 -5.33
CA GLY A 164 11.37 9.58 -4.49
C GLY A 164 10.68 10.93 -4.69
N TYR A 165 9.54 10.97 -5.39
CA TYR A 165 8.74 12.18 -5.55
C TYR A 165 7.23 11.88 -5.45
N TRP A 166 6.45 12.91 -5.10
CA TRP A 166 4.99 12.85 -5.00
C TRP A 166 4.34 13.65 -6.14
N MET A 167 3.19 13.18 -6.62
CA MET A 167 2.40 13.81 -7.68
C MET A 167 1.15 14.49 -7.11
N TYR A 168 0.10 13.73 -6.83
CA TYR A 168 -1.14 14.22 -6.23
C TYR A 168 -0.96 14.54 -4.74
N CYS A 169 -0.10 13.80 -4.05
CA CYS A 169 0.20 13.96 -2.63
C CYS A 169 1.34 14.94 -2.34
N ARG A 170 1.82 15.69 -3.35
CA ARG A 170 2.86 16.70 -3.16
C ARG A 170 2.33 17.88 -2.35
N GLY A 171 3.04 18.24 -1.28
CA GLY A 171 2.77 19.44 -0.50
C GLY A 171 3.38 20.69 -1.12
N SER A 172 2.89 21.87 -0.71
CA SER A 172 3.53 23.15 -1.07
C SER A 172 4.85 23.37 -0.32
N LYS A 173 5.03 22.68 0.80
CA LYS A 173 6.28 22.60 1.56
C LYS A 173 6.79 21.16 1.60
N ASN A 174 8.10 20.97 1.70
CA ASN A 174 8.72 19.64 1.66
C ASN A 174 8.29 18.69 2.79
N ASP A 175 7.97 19.25 3.96
CA ASP A 175 7.58 18.54 5.18
C ASP A 175 6.07 18.27 5.26
N THR A 176 5.31 18.66 4.24
CA THR A 176 3.85 18.54 4.22
C THR A 176 3.36 17.44 3.27
N ARG A 177 2.22 16.82 3.62
CA ARG A 177 1.52 15.78 2.84
C ARG A 177 2.35 14.51 2.63
N GLY A 178 2.75 14.21 1.39
CA GLY A 178 3.60 13.08 1.01
C GLY A 178 3.08 11.71 1.45
N PHE A 179 3.93 10.96 2.16
CA PHE A 179 3.69 9.59 2.59
C PHE A 179 2.34 9.37 3.28
N SER A 180 1.98 10.25 4.21
CA SER A 180 0.71 10.15 4.94
C SER A 180 -0.50 10.29 4.02
N CYS A 181 -0.43 11.18 3.03
CA CYS A 181 -1.46 11.35 2.01
C CYS A 181 -1.58 10.10 1.13
N GLY A 182 -0.46 9.58 0.62
CA GLY A 182 -0.48 8.39 -0.24
C GLY A 182 -1.01 7.16 0.49
N LEU A 183 -0.69 7.02 1.78
CA LEU A 183 -1.21 5.95 2.62
C LEU A 183 -2.72 6.07 2.84
N TRP A 184 -3.25 7.25 3.09
CA TRP A 184 -4.70 7.44 3.17
C TRP A 184 -5.42 7.10 1.87
N VAL A 185 -4.85 7.47 0.72
CA VAL A 185 -5.42 7.10 -0.60
C VAL A 185 -5.39 5.57 -0.78
N LEU A 186 -4.30 4.90 -0.39
CA LEU A 186 -4.23 3.44 -0.39
C LEU A 186 -5.35 2.81 0.44
N LEU A 187 -5.49 3.22 1.71
CA LEU A 187 -6.50 2.65 2.62
C LEU A 187 -7.92 2.87 2.11
N HIS A 188 -8.22 4.06 1.60
CA HIS A 188 -9.51 4.35 0.98
C HIS A 188 -9.76 3.49 -0.25
N SER A 189 -8.75 3.33 -1.13
CA SER A 189 -8.84 2.44 -2.29
C SER A 189 -9.07 0.98 -1.87
N LEU A 190 -8.42 0.48 -0.83
CA LEU A 190 -8.66 -0.87 -0.32
C LEU A 190 -10.10 -1.01 0.17
N SER A 191 -10.60 -0.04 0.96
CA SER A 191 -11.95 -0.09 1.54
C SER A 191 -13.09 -0.19 0.52
N VAL A 192 -12.91 0.36 -0.69
CA VAL A 192 -13.92 0.31 -1.77
C VAL A 192 -13.73 -0.86 -2.73
N ARG A 193 -12.66 -1.65 -2.56
CA ARG A 193 -12.30 -2.79 -3.43
C ARG A 193 -12.51 -4.15 -2.80
N VAL A 194 -12.66 -4.20 -1.48
CA VAL A 194 -12.97 -5.43 -0.75
C VAL A 194 -14.42 -5.85 -0.96
N GLU A 195 -14.67 -7.15 -0.86
CA GLU A 195 -16.02 -7.68 -0.90
C GLU A 195 -16.71 -7.60 0.47
N ASP A 196 -18.03 -7.74 0.50
CA ASP A 196 -18.82 -7.67 1.73
C ASP A 196 -18.33 -8.67 2.81
N GLY A 197 -17.97 -9.89 2.39
CA GLY A 197 -17.44 -10.94 3.27
C GLY A 197 -16.04 -10.66 3.82
N GLU A 198 -15.29 -9.74 3.21
CA GLU A 198 -13.91 -9.40 3.58
C GLU A 198 -13.84 -8.12 4.42
N SER A 199 -14.94 -7.38 4.52
CA SER A 199 -14.97 -6.02 5.09
C SER A 199 -14.45 -5.92 6.52
N ASP A 200 -14.83 -6.83 7.42
CA ASP A 200 -14.31 -6.84 8.81
C ASP A 200 -12.81 -7.19 8.86
N LEU A 201 -12.38 -8.16 8.05
CA LEU A 201 -10.97 -8.56 7.99
C LEU A 201 -10.12 -7.39 7.48
N ALA A 202 -10.56 -6.71 6.43
CA ALA A 202 -9.87 -5.55 5.87
C ALA A 202 -9.80 -4.38 6.85
N PHE A 203 -10.89 -4.11 7.57
CA PHE A 203 -10.93 -3.11 8.64
C PHE A 203 -9.91 -3.43 9.75
N ARG A 204 -9.96 -4.63 10.33
CA ARG A 204 -9.04 -5.04 11.39
C ARG A 204 -7.59 -5.02 10.93
N THR A 205 -7.34 -5.53 9.72
CA THR A 205 -6.01 -5.51 9.11
C THR A 205 -5.48 -4.09 8.93
N THR A 206 -6.36 -3.14 8.56
CA THR A 206 -6.02 -1.71 8.47
C THR A 206 -5.65 -1.14 9.84
N CYS A 207 -6.47 -1.40 10.85
CA CYS A 207 -6.22 -0.96 12.23
C CYS A 207 -4.91 -1.55 12.80
N ASP A 208 -4.70 -2.86 12.64
CA ASP A 208 -3.50 -3.56 13.08
C ASP A 208 -2.26 -3.04 12.34
N PHE A 209 -2.37 -2.79 11.04
CA PHE A 209 -1.26 -2.24 10.26
C PHE A 209 -0.85 -0.86 10.77
N ILE A 210 -1.79 0.06 10.94
CA ILE A 210 -1.50 1.41 11.42
C ILE A 210 -0.94 1.39 12.83
N TYR A 211 -1.53 0.59 13.72
CA TYR A 211 -1.06 0.47 15.10
C TYR A 211 0.38 -0.07 15.20
N ASN A 212 0.71 -1.08 14.39
CA ASN A 212 2.00 -1.75 14.47
C ASN A 212 3.11 -1.07 13.66
N PHE A 213 2.78 -0.43 12.53
CA PHE A 213 3.78 -0.02 11.54
C PHE A 213 3.80 1.47 11.19
N PHE A 214 2.81 2.26 11.59
CA PHE A 214 2.81 3.69 11.27
C PHE A 214 3.73 4.47 12.22
N VAL A 215 4.70 5.21 11.66
CA VAL A 215 5.81 5.79 12.44
C VAL A 215 5.34 6.78 13.51
N CYS A 216 4.38 7.65 13.18
CA CYS A 216 3.88 8.65 14.11
C CYS A 216 3.10 8.01 15.28
N GLU A 217 3.68 8.04 16.47
CA GLU A 217 3.10 7.44 17.69
C GLU A 217 1.76 8.07 18.09
N GLU A 218 1.70 9.40 18.10
CA GLU A 218 0.44 10.12 18.41
C GLU A 218 -0.65 9.80 17.39
N CYS A 219 -0.29 9.78 16.10
CA CYS A 219 -1.22 9.48 15.01
C CYS A 219 -1.79 8.06 15.14
N ARG A 220 -0.95 7.06 15.44
CA ARG A 220 -1.42 5.67 15.61
C ARG A 220 -2.31 5.52 16.84
N GLN A 221 -2.03 6.23 17.94
CA GLN A 221 -2.85 6.16 19.16
C GLN A 221 -4.24 6.73 18.90
N HIS A 222 -4.31 7.88 18.23
CA HIS A 222 -5.57 8.47 17.79
C HIS A 222 -6.36 7.55 16.85
N PHE A 223 -5.71 6.97 15.84
CA PHE A 223 -6.36 6.06 14.91
C PHE A 223 -6.84 4.77 15.60
N HIS A 224 -6.02 4.22 16.49
CA HIS A 224 -6.37 3.05 17.29
C HIS A 224 -7.56 3.31 18.22
N GLY A 225 -7.65 4.51 18.81
CA GLY A 225 -8.83 4.93 19.58
C GLY A 225 -10.11 4.90 18.74
N MET A 226 -10.06 5.40 17.49
CA MET A 226 -11.20 5.31 16.56
C MET A 226 -11.52 3.85 16.20
N CYS A 227 -10.51 3.02 15.93
CA CYS A 227 -10.71 1.59 15.66
C CYS A 227 -11.39 0.86 16.83
N SER A 228 -10.95 1.14 18.05
CA SER A 228 -11.47 0.51 19.28
C SER A 228 -12.92 0.89 19.58
N SER A 229 -13.43 1.98 19.00
CA SER A 229 -14.84 2.38 19.14
C SER A 229 -15.82 1.52 18.32
N VAL A 230 -15.32 0.72 17.38
CA VAL A 230 -16.14 -0.17 16.56
C VAL A 230 -16.44 -1.46 17.34
N SER A 231 -17.69 -1.59 17.78
CA SER A 231 -18.13 -2.72 18.64
C SER A 231 -18.62 -3.94 17.89
N SER A 232 -18.99 -3.78 16.61
CA SER A 232 -19.61 -4.83 15.80
C SER A 232 -18.83 -5.05 14.50
N PRO A 233 -18.62 -6.30 14.07
CA PRO A 233 -17.95 -6.60 12.81
C PRO A 233 -18.67 -5.97 11.61
N PHE A 234 -17.89 -5.48 10.64
CA PHE A 234 -18.46 -5.03 9.37
C PHE A 234 -18.94 -6.23 8.55
N LYS A 235 -20.15 -6.11 7.98
CA LYS A 235 -20.75 -7.13 7.10
C LYS A 235 -20.82 -6.70 5.65
N LYS A 236 -20.52 -5.42 5.38
CA LYS A 236 -20.60 -4.81 4.06
C LYS A 236 -19.39 -3.94 3.83
N ALA A 237 -18.82 -4.02 2.63
CA ALA A 237 -17.71 -3.17 2.20
C ALA A 237 -18.09 -1.68 2.33
N ARG A 238 -19.35 -1.38 2.04
CA ARG A 238 -19.94 -0.06 2.23
C ARG A 238 -19.77 0.51 3.64
N ASP A 239 -20.01 -0.30 4.66
CA ASP A 239 -19.97 0.19 6.04
C ASP A 239 -18.53 0.49 6.47
N PHE A 240 -17.58 -0.34 6.04
CA PHE A 240 -16.15 -0.09 6.24
C PHE A 240 -15.68 1.18 5.49
N ALA A 241 -16.03 1.33 4.21
CA ALA A 241 -15.66 2.52 3.43
C ALA A 241 -16.23 3.81 4.04
N LEU A 242 -17.50 3.80 4.46
CA LEU A 242 -18.11 4.96 5.13
C LEU A 242 -17.50 5.21 6.52
N TRP A 243 -17.14 4.17 7.27
CA TRP A 243 -16.44 4.34 8.53
C TRP A 243 -15.08 5.01 8.33
N LEU A 244 -14.26 4.53 7.38
CA LEU A 244 -12.93 5.05 7.12
C LEU A 244 -12.99 6.52 6.65
N TRP A 245 -13.96 6.84 5.79
CA TRP A 245 -14.27 8.22 5.39
C TRP A 245 -14.64 9.10 6.58
N SER A 246 -15.54 8.63 7.45
CA SER A 246 -15.95 9.39 8.64
C SER A 246 -14.81 9.55 9.66
N ALA A 247 -13.94 8.55 9.80
CA ALA A 247 -12.76 8.61 10.66
C ALA A 247 -11.73 9.63 10.13
N HIS A 248 -11.47 9.62 8.83
CA HIS A 248 -10.56 10.60 8.21
C HIS A 248 -11.11 12.03 8.33
N ASN A 249 -12.43 12.25 8.19
CA ASN A 249 -12.99 13.59 8.43
C ASN A 249 -12.87 14.06 9.88
N GLN A 250 -12.95 13.18 10.87
CA GLN A 250 -12.65 13.54 12.28
C GLN A 250 -11.18 13.93 12.46
N VAL A 251 -10.26 13.23 11.78
CA VAL A 251 -8.84 13.61 11.75
C VAL A 251 -8.66 14.98 11.09
N ASN A 252 -9.33 15.25 9.97
CA ASN A 252 -9.27 16.55 9.30
C ASN A 252 -9.78 17.68 10.19
N GLU A 253 -10.90 17.49 10.89
CA GLU A 253 -11.44 18.51 11.80
C GLU A 253 -10.48 18.83 12.95
N ARG A 254 -9.84 17.81 13.53
CA ARG A 254 -8.84 18.01 14.58
C ARG A 254 -7.60 18.71 14.02
N LEU A 255 -7.01 18.17 12.96
CA LEU A 255 -5.79 18.71 12.36
C LEU A 255 -5.98 20.12 11.79
N MET A 256 -7.17 20.48 11.32
CA MET A 256 -7.48 21.85 10.90
C MET A 256 -7.16 22.84 12.02
N LYS A 257 -7.57 22.54 13.26
CA LYS A 257 -7.34 23.39 14.43
C LYS A 257 -5.88 23.34 14.88
N ASP A 258 -5.30 22.15 14.96
CA ASP A 258 -3.92 21.96 15.43
C ASP A 258 -2.92 22.62 14.48
N GLU A 259 -3.04 22.36 13.17
CA GLU A 259 -2.14 22.90 12.14
C GLU A 259 -2.27 24.42 11.99
N GLU A 260 -3.46 24.99 12.15
CA GLU A 260 -3.67 26.44 12.19
C GLU A 260 -3.00 27.05 13.43
N SER A 261 -3.21 26.44 14.61
CA SER A 261 -2.64 26.96 15.86
C SER A 261 -1.11 26.89 15.92
N LEU A 262 -0.52 25.86 15.29
CA LEU A 262 0.93 25.62 15.28
C LEU A 262 1.63 26.19 14.04
N GLY A 263 0.88 26.66 13.03
CA GLY A 263 1.44 27.12 11.75
C GLY A 263 2.13 26.01 10.94
N THR A 264 1.82 24.74 11.23
CA THR A 264 2.43 23.56 10.61
C THR A 264 1.68 23.03 9.40
N GLY A 265 0.49 23.58 9.12
CA GLY A 265 -0.32 23.20 7.97
C GLY A 265 0.33 23.53 6.62
N ASP A 266 -0.12 22.81 5.60
CA ASP A 266 0.17 23.13 4.20
C ASP A 266 -0.71 24.31 3.76
N PRO A 267 -0.14 25.47 3.41
CA PRO A 267 -0.90 26.66 3.01
C PRO A 267 -1.82 26.43 1.80
N GLU A 268 -1.40 25.59 0.85
CA GLU A 268 -2.12 25.34 -0.40
C GLU A 268 -3.12 24.18 -0.27
N PHE A 269 -3.03 23.40 0.81
CA PHE A 269 -3.88 22.24 1.07
C PHE A 269 -4.40 22.23 2.52
N PRO A 270 -5.15 23.27 2.94
CA PRO A 270 -5.74 23.30 4.26
C PRO A 270 -6.66 22.09 4.48
N LYS A 271 -6.71 21.58 5.70
CA LYS A 271 -7.67 20.52 6.04
C LYS A 271 -9.08 21.04 5.84
N VAL A 272 -9.90 20.25 5.17
CA VAL A 272 -11.31 20.55 4.95
C VAL A 272 -12.14 19.30 5.22
N THR A 273 -13.43 19.51 5.47
CA THR A 273 -14.37 18.39 5.43
C THR A 273 -14.45 17.86 4.00
N TRP A 274 -14.18 16.57 3.83
CA TRP A 274 -14.10 15.91 2.53
C TRP A 274 -15.30 15.00 2.28
N PRO A 275 -15.86 14.92 1.05
CA PRO A 275 -15.52 15.78 -0.08
C PRO A 275 -16.10 17.19 0.09
N PRO A 276 -15.42 18.23 -0.43
CA PRO A 276 -16.00 19.56 -0.50
C PRO A 276 -17.25 19.55 -1.38
N LYS A 277 -18.19 20.49 -1.14
CA LYS A 277 -19.46 20.60 -1.89
C LYS A 277 -19.24 20.71 -3.40
N GLN A 278 -18.17 21.39 -3.82
CA GLN A 278 -17.81 21.57 -5.22
C GLN A 278 -17.50 20.23 -5.91
N LEU A 279 -16.97 19.26 -5.17
CA LEU A 279 -16.58 17.96 -5.70
C LEU A 279 -17.74 16.94 -5.66
N CYS A 280 -18.59 17.01 -4.63
CA CYS A 280 -19.79 16.18 -4.55
C CYS A 280 -20.98 16.94 -3.95
N PRO A 281 -21.74 17.71 -4.76
CA PRO A 281 -22.93 18.41 -4.28
C PRO A 281 -24.00 17.44 -3.76
N SER A 282 -24.18 16.28 -4.40
CA SER A 282 -25.19 15.28 -4.04
C SER A 282 -24.90 14.57 -2.70
N CYS A 283 -23.66 14.65 -2.20
CA CYS A 283 -23.28 14.12 -0.89
C CYS A 283 -23.93 14.88 0.27
N TYR A 284 -24.48 16.08 0.03
CA TYR A 284 -25.08 16.94 1.05
C TYR A 284 -26.60 16.91 0.91
N LEU A 285 -27.33 16.55 1.97
CA LEU A 285 -28.80 16.51 1.94
C LEU A 285 -29.42 17.91 1.81
N ASN A 286 -28.76 18.92 2.39
CA ASN A 286 -29.17 20.32 2.32
C ASN A 286 -28.04 21.18 1.72
N PRO A 287 -27.84 21.15 0.40
CA PRO A 287 -26.70 21.81 -0.25
C PRO A 287 -26.71 23.34 -0.06
N GLY A 288 -27.90 23.94 0.10
CA GLY A 288 -28.11 25.38 0.26
C GLY A 288 -27.85 25.98 1.65
N LYS A 289 -27.60 25.18 2.70
CA LYS A 289 -27.18 25.72 4.01
C LYS A 289 -25.71 26.14 3.95
N THR A 290 -25.43 27.42 4.17
CA THR A 290 -24.07 27.94 4.36
C THR A 290 -23.52 27.46 5.71
N SER A 291 -22.23 27.14 5.75
CA SER A 291 -21.50 26.58 6.90
C SER A 291 -21.37 27.52 8.12
N ASN A 292 -22.09 28.64 8.14
CA ASN A 292 -21.99 29.68 9.17
C ASN A 292 -22.90 29.42 10.39
N GLU A 293 -23.69 28.35 10.36
CA GLU A 293 -24.44 27.89 11.53
C GLU A 293 -23.73 26.65 12.07
N ASN A 294 -23.58 26.55 13.39
CA ASN A 294 -23.10 25.39 14.18
C ASN A 294 -23.88 24.07 13.92
N SER A 295 -24.56 23.94 12.79
CA SER A 295 -25.27 22.76 12.34
C SER A 295 -24.29 21.72 11.78
N LYS A 296 -24.31 20.53 12.38
CA LYS A 296 -23.65 19.33 11.88
C LYS A 296 -24.04 19.09 10.41
N ILE A 297 -23.05 18.86 9.55
CA ILE A 297 -23.28 18.56 8.13
C ILE A 297 -24.19 17.33 8.00
N ASP A 298 -25.28 17.49 7.25
CA ASP A 298 -26.24 16.43 7.00
C ASP A 298 -25.88 15.69 5.69
N TRP A 299 -25.37 14.47 5.83
CA TRP A 299 -24.77 13.69 4.75
C TRP A 299 -25.76 12.74 4.09
N ASN A 300 -25.81 12.77 2.77
CA ASN A 300 -26.41 11.71 1.99
C ASN A 300 -25.41 10.54 1.85
N LYS A 301 -25.41 9.62 2.83
CA LYS A 301 -24.46 8.50 2.87
C LYS A 301 -24.49 7.60 1.63
N ASN A 302 -25.61 7.53 0.90
CA ASN A 302 -25.69 6.80 -0.37
C ASN A 302 -24.82 7.45 -1.45
N GLU A 303 -24.94 8.76 -1.59
CA GLU A 303 -24.17 9.53 -2.57
C GLU A 303 -22.69 9.62 -2.17
N VAL A 304 -22.39 9.75 -0.87
CA VAL A 304 -21.02 9.64 -0.36
C VAL A 304 -20.39 8.31 -0.75
N PHE A 305 -21.09 7.19 -0.53
CA PHE A 305 -20.53 5.88 -0.88
C PHE A 305 -20.32 5.73 -2.38
N LYS A 306 -21.28 6.14 -3.23
CA LYS A 306 -21.11 6.13 -4.69
C LYS A 306 -19.89 6.96 -5.13
N PHE A 307 -19.73 8.13 -4.52
CA PHE A 307 -18.60 9.01 -4.78
C PHE A 307 -17.27 8.36 -4.37
N LEU A 308 -17.18 7.76 -3.17
CA LEU A 308 -16.00 7.02 -2.70
C LEU A 308 -15.59 5.90 -3.66
N VAL A 309 -16.55 5.07 -4.09
CA VAL A 309 -16.33 3.96 -5.04
C VAL A 309 -15.83 4.49 -6.39
N SER A 310 -16.40 5.59 -6.88
CA SER A 310 -15.95 6.21 -8.13
C SER A 310 -14.53 6.78 -7.99
N TYR A 311 -14.30 7.60 -6.96
CA TYR A 311 -13.09 8.39 -6.78
C TYR A 311 -11.86 7.53 -6.43
N TYR A 312 -11.98 6.65 -5.42
CA TYR A 312 -10.89 5.77 -4.99
C TYR A 312 -10.85 4.42 -5.73
N GLY A 313 -11.91 4.09 -6.48
CA GLY A 313 -11.99 2.89 -7.30
C GLY A 313 -11.63 3.18 -8.76
N LYS A 314 -12.62 3.58 -9.55
CA LYS A 314 -12.47 3.72 -11.01
C LYS A 314 -11.50 4.84 -11.38
N GLU A 315 -11.71 6.05 -10.87
CA GLU A 315 -10.95 7.24 -11.25
C GLU A 315 -9.47 7.13 -10.87
N LEU A 316 -9.16 6.59 -9.69
CA LEU A 316 -7.79 6.37 -9.23
C LEU A 316 -6.94 5.58 -10.23
N VAL A 317 -7.51 4.60 -10.94
CA VAL A 317 -6.76 3.74 -11.87
C VAL A 317 -6.97 4.10 -13.34
N ASN A 318 -7.62 5.23 -13.65
CA ASN A 318 -7.89 5.62 -15.04
C ASN A 318 -6.61 5.80 -15.87
N LEU A 319 -5.54 6.38 -15.32
CA LEU A 319 -4.25 6.52 -16.03
C LEU A 319 -3.57 5.18 -16.39
N TYR A 320 -3.84 4.10 -15.65
CA TYR A 320 -3.33 2.76 -16.02
C TYR A 320 -4.01 2.24 -17.28
N LYS A 321 -5.30 2.51 -17.43
CA LYS A 321 -6.06 2.07 -18.61
C LYS A 321 -5.58 2.76 -19.87
N ASP A 322 -5.29 4.06 -19.79
CA ASP A 322 -4.80 4.82 -20.94
C ASP A 322 -3.41 4.33 -21.40
N LYS A 323 -2.51 4.00 -20.47
CA LYS A 323 -1.20 3.42 -20.80
C LYS A 323 -1.30 2.00 -21.35
N GLU A 324 -2.19 1.16 -20.83
CA GLU A 324 -2.44 -0.19 -21.36
C GLU A 324 -3.04 -0.14 -22.78
N LEU A 325 -3.96 0.79 -23.03
CA LEU A 325 -4.54 1.02 -24.37
C LEU A 325 -3.50 1.54 -25.37
N GLN A 326 -2.57 2.38 -24.94
CA GLN A 326 -1.48 2.86 -25.79
C GLN A 326 -0.39 1.79 -26.05
N ALA A 327 -0.09 0.94 -25.06
CA ALA A 327 0.85 -0.18 -25.22
C ALA A 327 0.26 -1.33 -26.05
N GLY A 328 -1.07 -1.45 -26.12
CA GLY A 328 -1.80 -2.49 -26.86
C GLY A 328 -2.02 -2.21 -28.35
N GLY A 329 -1.46 -1.15 -28.92
CA GLY A 329 -1.64 -0.73 -30.32
C GLY A 329 -1.03 -1.65 -31.40
N GLY A 330 -0.43 -2.78 -31.01
CA GLY A 330 0.14 -3.78 -31.92
C GLY A 330 -0.71 -5.06 -31.98
N THR A 331 -1.48 -5.21 -33.06
CA THR A 331 -2.25 -6.39 -33.50
C THR A 331 -3.41 -6.86 -32.60
N GLY A 332 -4.62 -6.74 -33.14
CA GLY A 332 -5.87 -6.95 -32.43
C GLY A 332 -6.22 -8.40 -32.08
N LYS A 333 -6.84 -8.53 -30.90
CA LYS A 333 -8.09 -9.25 -30.71
C LYS A 333 -8.83 -8.59 -29.54
N THR A 334 -10.04 -8.13 -29.81
CA THR A 334 -11.01 -7.60 -28.85
C THR A 334 -11.16 -8.50 -27.64
N VAL A 335 -10.86 -7.97 -26.46
CA VAL A 335 -11.37 -8.47 -25.18
C VAL A 335 -11.89 -7.27 -24.40
N ASN A 336 -13.14 -6.90 -24.67
CA ASN A 336 -13.94 -6.10 -23.76
C ASN A 336 -14.59 -7.07 -22.78
N GLU A 337 -13.99 -7.27 -21.60
CA GLU A 337 -14.66 -7.64 -20.35
C GLU A 337 -13.65 -7.86 -19.23
N GLU A 338 -13.35 -6.81 -18.45
CA GLU A 338 -12.88 -6.99 -17.07
C GLU A 338 -13.06 -5.69 -16.26
N LEU A 339 -14.31 -5.24 -16.08
CA LEU A 339 -14.64 -4.42 -14.90
C LEU A 339 -16.16 -4.30 -14.64
N VAL A 340 -16.88 -5.42 -14.54
CA VAL A 340 -18.13 -5.46 -13.76
C VAL A 340 -18.27 -6.85 -13.16
N ALA A 341 -18.56 -6.89 -11.86
CA ALA A 341 -18.91 -8.05 -11.04
C ALA A 341 -17.77 -9.01 -10.65
N SER A 342 -17.48 -8.99 -9.36
CA SER A 342 -17.11 -10.19 -8.61
C SER A 342 -18.05 -11.34 -9.00
N THR A 343 -17.53 -12.24 -9.83
CA THR A 343 -17.98 -13.62 -9.89
C THR A 343 -16.70 -14.42 -9.97
N ASN A 344 -16.32 -15.02 -8.85
CA ASN A 344 -15.21 -15.98 -8.80
C ASN A 344 -15.59 -17.22 -9.62
N ALA A 345 -15.35 -17.14 -10.93
CA ALA A 345 -15.06 -18.29 -11.75
C ALA A 345 -13.66 -18.04 -12.29
N VAL A 346 -12.66 -18.71 -11.71
CA VAL A 346 -11.33 -18.79 -12.31
C VAL A 346 -11.53 -19.29 -13.74
N VAL A 347 -11.33 -18.43 -14.73
CA VAL A 347 -11.37 -18.82 -16.14
C VAL A 347 -10.12 -19.66 -16.39
N VAL A 348 -10.23 -20.95 -16.08
CA VAL A 348 -9.19 -21.92 -16.40
C VAL A 348 -9.19 -22.07 -17.92
N PRO A 349 -8.05 -21.87 -18.61
CA PRO A 349 -7.96 -22.12 -20.05
C PRO A 349 -8.53 -23.50 -20.38
N LEU A 350 -9.31 -23.63 -21.45
CA LEU A 350 -10.04 -24.87 -21.77
C LEU A 350 -9.13 -26.11 -21.72
N GLY A 351 -7.87 -25.99 -22.13
CA GLY A 351 -6.87 -27.06 -22.05
C GLY A 351 -6.49 -27.45 -20.62
N ALA A 352 -6.37 -26.51 -19.69
CA ALA A 352 -6.09 -26.79 -18.29
C ALA A 352 -7.31 -27.40 -17.58
N ALA A 353 -8.52 -26.94 -17.90
CA ALA A 353 -9.76 -27.52 -17.37
C ALA A 353 -9.92 -28.98 -17.84
N LEU A 354 -9.63 -29.24 -19.12
CA LEU A 354 -9.64 -30.60 -19.69
C LEU A 354 -8.57 -31.48 -19.02
N ALA A 355 -7.36 -30.96 -18.82
CA ALA A 355 -6.28 -31.71 -18.17
C ALA A 355 -6.63 -32.08 -16.71
N ILE A 356 -7.20 -31.15 -15.94
CA ILE A 356 -7.65 -31.40 -14.56
C ILE A 356 -8.77 -32.44 -14.56
N ALA A 357 -9.78 -32.30 -15.44
CA ALA A 357 -10.87 -33.26 -15.52
C ALA A 357 -10.39 -34.68 -15.88
N VAL A 358 -9.49 -34.80 -16.86
CA VAL A 358 -8.89 -36.08 -17.26
C VAL A 358 -8.07 -36.68 -16.12
N ALA A 359 -7.25 -35.88 -15.44
CA ALA A 359 -6.45 -36.33 -14.31
C ALA A 359 -7.35 -36.82 -13.16
N SER A 360 -8.36 -36.04 -12.76
CA SER A 360 -9.30 -36.41 -11.70
C SER A 360 -10.08 -37.69 -12.03
N CYS A 361 -10.53 -37.85 -13.28
CA CYS A 361 -11.18 -39.09 -13.74
C CYS A 361 -10.24 -40.28 -13.73
N ALA A 362 -8.97 -40.11 -14.13
CA ALA A 362 -7.96 -41.16 -14.08
C ALA A 362 -7.66 -41.60 -12.64
N PHE A 363 -7.51 -40.65 -11.71
CA PHE A 363 -7.34 -40.97 -10.28
C PHE A 363 -8.56 -41.67 -9.69
N GLY A 364 -9.77 -41.25 -10.05
CA GLY A 364 -11.01 -41.91 -9.65
C GLY A 364 -11.09 -43.36 -10.14
N ALA A 365 -10.77 -43.59 -11.42
CA ALA A 365 -10.74 -44.93 -12.01
C ALA A 365 -9.68 -45.83 -11.35
N LEU A 366 -8.47 -45.31 -11.12
CA LEU A 366 -7.40 -46.02 -10.42
C LEU A 366 -7.79 -46.37 -8.98
N ALA A 367 -8.41 -45.45 -8.25
CA ALA A 367 -8.89 -45.70 -6.89
C ALA A 367 -10.00 -46.76 -6.86
N CYS A 368 -10.94 -46.74 -7.82
CA CYS A 368 -11.97 -47.75 -7.95
C CYS A 368 -11.39 -49.13 -8.31
N PHE A 369 -10.44 -49.19 -9.24
CA PHE A 369 -9.75 -50.43 -9.60
C PHE A 369 -8.98 -51.01 -8.41
N TRP A 370 -8.25 -50.17 -7.67
CA TRP A 370 -7.49 -50.60 -6.50
C TRP A 370 -8.40 -51.10 -5.37
N ARG A 371 -9.52 -50.41 -5.11
CA ARG A 371 -10.55 -50.88 -4.16
C ARG A 371 -11.21 -52.20 -4.59
N SER A 372 -11.45 -52.39 -5.89
CA SER A 372 -12.00 -53.64 -6.43
C SER A 372 -11.02 -54.80 -6.21
N GLN A 373 -9.73 -54.60 -6.49
CA GLN A 373 -8.70 -55.61 -6.21
C GLN A 373 -8.57 -55.93 -4.72
N GLN A 374 -8.68 -54.94 -3.82
CA GLN A 374 -8.68 -55.20 -2.38
C GLN A 374 -9.89 -56.04 -1.92
N LYS A 375 -11.07 -55.84 -2.51
CA LYS A 375 -12.25 -56.68 -2.20
C LYS A 375 -12.10 -58.11 -2.68
N ASN A 376 -11.49 -58.32 -3.86
CA ASN A 376 -11.23 -59.66 -4.40
C ASN A 376 -10.08 -60.40 -3.70
N ARG A 377 -9.26 -59.70 -2.91
CA ARG A 377 -8.17 -60.29 -2.11
C ARG A 377 -8.56 -60.68 -0.68
N LYS A 378 -9.80 -60.45 -0.24
CA LYS A 378 -10.26 -60.98 1.05
C LYS A 378 -10.47 -62.51 0.93
N PRO A 379 -9.76 -63.33 1.73
CA PRO A 379 -10.02 -64.77 1.74
C PRO A 379 -11.45 -65.02 2.21
N ARG A 380 -12.20 -65.89 1.51
CA ARG A 380 -13.44 -66.46 2.01
C ARG A 380 -13.16 -67.10 3.37
N ARG A 381 -13.69 -66.53 4.46
CA ARG A 381 -13.77 -67.21 5.75
C ARG A 381 -14.58 -68.49 5.53
N SER A 382 -13.92 -69.65 5.61
CA SER A 382 -14.62 -70.92 5.72
C SER A 382 -15.37 -70.91 7.06
N TRP A 383 -16.69 -71.06 6.99
CA TRP A 383 -17.47 -71.45 8.16
C TRP A 383 -17.50 -72.98 8.16
N ASN A 384 -17.07 -73.57 9.28
CA ASN A 384 -17.32 -74.96 9.63
C ASN A 384 -18.79 -75.16 9.96
#